data_AF-A0A1M7DJH0-F1
#
_entry.id   AF-A0A1M7DJH0-F1
#
_cell.length_a   1.000
_cell.length_b   1.000
_cell.length_c   1.000
_cell.angle_alpha   90.00
_cell.angle_beta   90.00
_cell.angle_gamma   90.00
#
_symmetry.space_group_name_H-M   'P 1'
#
loop_
_entity.id
_entity.type
_entity.pdbx_description
1 polymer ?
#
loop_
_entity_poly.entity_id
_entity_poly.type
_entity_poly.pdbx_seq_one_letter_code
_entity_poly.pdbx_strand_id
1 'polypeptide(L)'
;MSAPITTRIVWDGIALEITYRKRRWESDFDHIELLAEDRHVLPVTETGYRSHFLPEGIVEGYGGPENFVRAWLDHEAKSPEWLRRKDAARQMSLF
;
A
#
# COMPACT_ATOMS: atom_id res chain seq x y z
N MET A 1 13.62 9.60 17.00
CA MET A 1 12.64 8.93 16.12
C MET A 1 11.34 9.73 16.11
N SER A 2 10.82 10.07 14.94
CA SER A 2 9.51 10.75 14.82
C SER A 2 8.38 9.77 15.16
N ALA A 3 7.28 10.29 15.72
CA ALA A 3 6.10 9.48 16.00
C ALA A 3 5.54 8.87 14.69
N PRO A 4 5.00 7.63 14.72
CA PRO A 4 4.32 7.06 13.57
C PRO A 4 3.11 7.93 13.21
N ILE A 5 2.92 8.17 11.92
CA ILE A 5 1.70 8.79 11.38
C ILE A 5 0.83 7.67 10.84
N THR A 6 -0.37 7.52 11.40
CA THR A 6 -1.36 6.57 10.90
C THR A 6 -2.48 7.33 10.21
N THR A 7 -2.76 6.96 8.98
CA THR A 7 -3.82 7.55 8.15
C THR A 7 -4.61 6.45 7.47
N ARG A 8 -5.84 6.77 7.06
CA ARG A 8 -6.75 5.82 6.41
C ARG A 8 -7.20 6.36 5.08
N ILE A 9 -7.12 5.51 4.06
CA ILE A 9 -7.57 5.83 2.71
C ILE A 9 -8.52 4.75 2.20
N VAL A 10 -9.32 5.11 1.21
CA VAL A 10 -10.05 4.14 0.38
C VAL A 10 -9.39 4.10 -1.00
N TRP A 11 -9.02 2.90 -1.44
CA TRP A 11 -8.42 2.63 -2.75
C TRP A 11 -9.18 1.49 -3.43
N ASP A 12 -9.73 1.75 -4.62
CA ASP A 12 -10.55 0.79 -5.39
C ASP A 12 -11.71 0.15 -4.59
N GLY A 13 -12.30 0.93 -3.66
CA GLY A 13 -13.35 0.45 -2.75
C GLY A 13 -12.86 -0.30 -1.51
N ILE A 14 -11.54 -0.52 -1.38
CA ILE A 14 -10.92 -1.20 -0.24
C ILE A 14 -10.41 -0.16 0.76
N ALA A 15 -10.84 -0.24 2.01
CA ALA A 15 -10.30 0.56 3.09
C ALA A 15 -8.90 0.07 3.48
N LEU A 16 -7.96 1.00 3.61
CA LEU A 16 -6.55 0.74 3.93
C LEU A 16 -6.13 1.63 5.09
N GLU A 17 -5.42 1.05 6.05
CA GLU A 17 -4.65 1.78 7.06
C GLU A 17 -3.18 1.82 6.66
N ILE A 18 -2.62 3.03 6.68
CA ILE A 18 -1.23 3.31 6.34
C ILE A 18 -0.56 3.81 7.60
N THR A 19 0.46 3.11 8.07
CA THR A 19 1.34 3.59 9.15
C THR A 19 2.71 3.95 8.57
N TYR A 20 3.05 5.23 8.62
CA TYR A 20 4.31 5.77 8.14
C TYR A 20 5.24 6.13 9.30
N ARG A 21 6.50 5.71 9.20
CA ARG A 21 7.56 6.02 10.17
C ARG A 21 8.76 6.60 9.43
N LYS A 22 8.98 7.89 9.62
CA LYS A 22 10.16 8.59 9.09
C LYS A 22 11.43 8.20 9.85
N ARG A 23 12.51 7.90 9.12
CA ARG A 23 13.83 7.49 9.66
C ARG A 23 13.69 6.50 10.81
N ARG A 24 13.04 5.36 10.52
CA ARG A 24 12.84 4.31 11.52
C ARG A 24 14.21 3.82 11.98
N TRP A 25 14.41 3.69 13.30
CA TRP A 25 15.70 3.31 13.90
C TRP A 25 16.87 4.21 13.53
N GLU A 26 16.64 5.52 13.37
CA GLU A 26 17.70 6.50 13.05
C GLU A 26 18.47 6.14 11.77
N SER A 27 17.79 5.46 10.85
CA SER A 27 18.34 5.02 9.56
C SER A 27 17.98 5.98 8.43
N ASP A 28 18.65 5.85 7.30
CA ASP A 28 18.40 6.58 6.05
C ASP A 28 17.18 6.04 5.27
N PHE A 29 16.32 5.28 5.94
CA PHE A 29 15.13 4.65 5.35
C PHE A 29 13.87 5.01 6.12
N ASP A 30 12.84 5.26 5.34
CA ASP A 30 11.47 5.35 5.78
C ASP A 30 10.81 3.98 5.77
N HIS A 31 9.79 3.83 6.60
CA HIS A 31 9.02 2.59 6.70
C HIS A 31 7.52 2.88 6.57
N ILE A 32 6.87 2.14 5.68
CA ILE A 32 5.42 2.16 5.47
C ILE A 32 4.88 0.77 5.78
N GLU A 33 3.84 0.73 6.61
CA GLU A 33 3.01 -0.44 6.83
C GLU A 33 1.64 -0.20 6.20
N LEU A 34 1.21 -1.14 5.36
CA LEU A 34 -0.12 -1.19 4.80
C LEU A 34 -0.91 -2.32 5.46
N LEU A 35 -2.14 -2.02 5.85
CA LEU A 35 -3.11 -3.00 6.30
C LEU A 35 -4.45 -2.74 5.61
N ALA A 36 -4.87 -3.67 4.76
CA ALA A 36 -6.19 -3.68 4.17
C ALA A 36 -7.22 -4.18 5.20
N GLU A 37 -8.39 -3.54 5.19
CA GLU A 37 -9.57 -4.00 5.90
C GLU A 37 -9.94 -5.42 5.42
N ASP A 38 -10.38 -6.27 6.37
CA ASP A 38 -10.67 -7.69 6.16
C ASP A 38 -9.57 -8.50 5.47
N ARG A 39 -8.32 -8.02 5.51
CA ARG A 39 -7.17 -8.67 4.86
C ARG A 39 -7.37 -8.83 3.35
N HIS A 40 -8.10 -7.90 2.72
CA HIS A 40 -8.30 -7.90 1.28
C HIS A 40 -6.96 -7.98 0.52
N VAL A 41 -6.95 -8.82 -0.51
CA VAL A 41 -5.81 -8.94 -1.42
C VAL A 41 -5.60 -7.62 -2.15
N LEU A 42 -4.36 -7.16 -2.20
CA LEU A 42 -3.91 -5.95 -2.89
C LEU A 42 -2.92 -6.31 -3.99
N PRO A 43 -2.68 -5.43 -4.99
CA PRO A 43 -1.63 -5.63 -5.98
C PRO A 43 -0.25 -5.92 -5.37
N VAL A 44 -0.02 -5.37 -4.19
CA VAL A 44 1.23 -5.46 -3.46
C VAL A 44 1.23 -6.56 -2.39
N THR A 45 0.12 -7.22 -2.08
CA THR A 45 0.12 -8.28 -1.04
C THR A 45 -1.08 -9.20 -1.16
N GLU A 46 -0.84 -10.51 -1.02
CA GLU A 46 -1.90 -11.53 -1.00
C GLU A 46 -2.55 -11.70 0.38
N THR A 47 -2.01 -11.05 1.42
CA THR A 47 -2.50 -11.18 2.80
C THR A 47 -3.18 -9.92 3.33
N GLY A 48 -3.27 -8.87 2.51
CA GLY A 48 -3.71 -7.55 2.92
C GLY A 48 -2.74 -6.81 3.85
N TYR A 49 -1.62 -7.39 4.25
CA TYR A 49 -0.56 -6.69 4.98
C TYR A 49 0.72 -6.57 4.14
N ARG A 50 1.35 -5.39 4.14
CA ARG A 50 2.69 -5.20 3.56
C ARG A 50 3.52 -4.24 4.38
N SER A 51 4.73 -4.68 4.71
CA SER A 51 5.81 -3.85 5.25
C SER A 51 6.72 -3.44 4.10
N HIS A 52 6.93 -2.14 3.90
CA HIS A 52 7.74 -1.60 2.81
C HIS A 52 8.76 -0.58 3.32
N PHE A 53 10.01 -0.80 2.96
CA PHE A 53 11.14 0.09 3.29
C PHE A 53 11.58 0.82 2.04
N LEU A 54 11.82 2.11 2.18
CA LEU A 54 12.20 2.99 1.08
C LEU A 54 13.21 4.03 1.56
N PRO A 55 14.08 4.56 0.68
CA PRO A 55 14.99 5.64 1.04
C PRO A 55 14.24 6.86 1.59
N GLU A 56 14.86 7.59 2.52
CA GLU A 56 14.31 8.84 3.06
C GLU A 56 13.98 9.84 1.92
N GLY A 57 12.92 10.62 2.13
CA GLY A 57 12.56 11.75 1.27
C GLY A 57 11.71 11.36 0.05
N ILE A 58 11.64 10.08 -0.30
CA ILE A 58 10.73 9.61 -1.36
C ILE A 58 9.29 9.90 -0.98
N VAL A 59 8.85 9.55 0.23
CA VAL A 59 7.46 9.79 0.68
C VAL A 59 7.09 11.27 0.65
N GLU A 60 8.01 12.13 1.08
CA GLU A 60 7.83 13.58 1.05
C GLU A 60 7.76 14.12 -0.39
N GLY A 61 8.54 13.54 -1.31
CA GLY A 61 8.48 13.87 -2.74
C GLY A 61 7.13 13.59 -3.40
N TYR A 62 6.34 12.63 -2.89
CA TYR A 62 4.96 12.38 -3.32
C TYR A 62 3.93 13.26 -2.60
N GLY A 63 4.35 14.16 -1.71
CA GLY A 63 3.45 14.98 -0.89
C GLY A 63 2.82 14.22 0.27
N GLY A 64 3.45 13.14 0.73
CA GLY A 64 3.06 12.39 1.92
C GLY A 64 2.72 10.91 1.67
N PRO A 65 2.50 10.15 2.76
CA PRO A 65 2.33 8.69 2.71
C PRO A 65 1.08 8.26 1.94
N GLU A 66 -0.03 9.02 2.01
CA GLU A 66 -1.26 8.69 1.30
C GLU A 66 -1.07 8.73 -0.22
N ASN A 67 -0.46 9.80 -0.73
CA ASN A 67 -0.22 9.98 -2.15
C ASN A 67 0.79 8.96 -2.67
N PHE A 68 1.85 8.70 -1.91
CA PHE A 68 2.81 7.64 -2.25
C PHE A 68 2.13 6.28 -2.38
N VAL A 69 1.34 5.89 -1.37
CA VAL A 69 0.65 4.58 -1.36
C VAL A 69 -0.36 4.48 -2.49
N ARG A 70 -1.13 5.52 -2.77
CA ARG A 70 -2.06 5.54 -3.91
C ARG A 70 -1.31 5.35 -5.23
N ALA A 71 -0.27 6.14 -5.48
CA ALA A 71 0.54 6.03 -6.70
C ALA A 71 1.20 4.65 -6.85
N TRP A 72 1.67 4.09 -5.73
CA TRP A 72 2.27 2.76 -5.71
C TRP A 72 1.26 1.65 -6.03
N LEU A 73 0.09 1.67 -5.40
CA LEU A 73 -0.98 0.70 -5.69
C LEU A 73 -1.50 0.84 -7.13
N ASP A 74 -1.66 2.07 -7.63
CA ASP A 74 -2.09 2.33 -9.01
C ASP A 74 -1.06 1.87 -10.04
N HIS A 75 0.23 1.94 -9.72
CA HIS A 75 1.30 1.41 -10.56
C HIS A 75 1.24 -0.12 -10.62
N GLU A 76 1.19 -0.78 -9.46
CA GLU A 76 1.20 -2.24 -9.35
C GLU A 76 -0.10 -2.87 -9.87
N ALA A 77 -1.21 -2.14 -9.78
CA ALA A 77 -2.50 -2.54 -10.35
C ALA A 77 -2.51 -2.59 -11.89
N LYS A 78 -1.51 -2.01 -12.56
CA LYS A 78 -1.34 -2.12 -14.01
C LYS A 78 -0.56 -3.36 -14.43
N SER A 79 -0.01 -4.11 -13.48
CA SER A 79 0.74 -5.32 -13.80
C SER A 79 -0.16 -6.37 -14.48
N PRO A 80 0.31 -7.06 -15.54
CA PRO A 80 -0.46 -8.11 -16.20
C PRO A 80 -0.86 -9.26 -15.27
N GLU A 81 -0.09 -9.49 -14.20
CA GLU A 81 -0.42 -10.47 -13.17
C GLU A 81 -1.64 -10.03 -12.35
N TRP A 82 -1.67 -8.77 -11.88
CA TRP A 82 -2.80 -8.25 -11.14
C TRP A 82 -4.08 -8.21 -11.98
N LEU A 83 -3.98 -7.77 -13.24
CA LEU A 83 -5.12 -7.76 -14.15
C LEU A 83 -5.71 -9.16 -14.35
N ARG A 84 -4.85 -10.17 -14.55
CA ARG A 84 -5.29 -11.58 -14.63
C ARG A 84 -5.97 -12.06 -13.34
N ARG A 85 -5.43 -11.71 -12.16
CA ARG A 85 -6.07 -12.03 -10.88
C ARG A 85 -7.44 -11.36 -10.74
N LYS A 86 -7.56 -10.07 -11.10
CA LYS A 86 -8.85 -9.35 -11.08
C LYS A 86 -9.88 -9.99 -12.00
N ASP A 87 -9.48 -10.35 -13.21
CA ASP A 87 -10.39 -10.98 -14.18
C ASP A 87 -10.81 -12.38 -13.75
N ALA A 88 -9.89 -13.19 -13.20
CA ALA A 88 -10.22 -14.50 -12.64
C ALA A 88 -11.20 -14.39 -11.46
N ALA A 89 -10.99 -13.43 -10.55
CA ALA A 89 -11.89 -13.20 -9.42
C ALA A 89 -13.30 -12.79 -9.89
N ARG A 90 -13.41 -11.95 -10.93
CA ARG A 90 -14.69 -11.58 -11.55
C ARG A 90 -15.40 -12.78 -12.20
N GLN A 91 -14.64 -13.66 -12.85
CA GLN A 91 -15.20 -14.85 -13.52
C GLN A 91 -15.67 -15.92 -12.53
N MET A 92 -15.01 -16.07 -11.37
CA MET A 92 -15.43 -17.03 -10.34
C MET A 92 -16.68 -16.59 -9.57
N SER A 93 -17.11 -15.34 -9.71
CA SER A 93 -18.35 -14.83 -9.11
C SER A 93 -19.61 -15.08 -9.98
N LEU A 94 -19.50 -15.81 -11.09
CA LEU A 94 -20.57 -16.00 -12.07
C LEU A 94 -21.49 -17.22 -11.82
N PHE A 95 -21.44 -17.86 -10.64
CA PHE A 95 -22.25 -19.04 -10.32
C PHE A 95 -22.95 -18.93 -8.96
#